data_AF-B9RKA1-F1
#
_entry.id   AF-B9RKA1-F1
#
_cell.length_a   1.000
_cell.length_b   1.000
_cell.length_c   1.000
_cell.angle_alpha   90.00
_cell.angle_beta   90.00
_cell.angle_gamma   90.00
#
_symmetry.space_group_name_H-M   'P 1'
#
loop_
_entity.id
_entity.type
_entity.pdbx_description
1 polymer ?
#
loop_
_entity_poly.entity_id
_entity_poly.type
_entity_poly.pdbx_seq_one_letter_code
_entity_poly.pdbx_strand_id
1 'polypeptide(L)'
;MRLGLALLCVSALFLFLAATESANESDAAVGINATTESNITNSSRSKEDSFADIIDRALEKEFNETDPNESTDPGSFNNSVAGQQAVLETVARFKSKKNETKEEKSFQFHDVFNLDNENRAEDTPTLIDSKDNVFIISNPKSKYPLLALDLRLISDLVVVIVSATCGGIAFACAGQPVITGYLLAGSIIGPGGLSCVSEMVQVETVAQFGVIFLLFALGLEFSATKLRVVRAVAVLGGLLQIFLFMCMCGIIVLFCGGKPSEGVFVGAFLSMSSTAVVLKFLMEKNSINALHGQVTIGTLILQDCAVGLLFALLPILGGTSGVLQGVISMTKSLVLLVTFLAILTILSRTCVPWFLKLMISLSSQTNELYQLASVAFCLLVAWCSDKLGLSLELGSFAAGVMISTTDLAQHTLEQVEPIRNFFAALFLASIGMLIHVHFLWNHVDILLAAVLLVIVIKTIVVATVVKGFGYNNKTSLLVGMSLAQIGEFAFVLLSRASNLHLVEGKLYLLLLGTTALSLVTTPLLFKLIPAVIHLGVLLRWFPPDSPSEHLPDGLLILWRTGAQECKGG
;
A
#
# COMPACT_ATOMS: atom_id res chain seq x y z
N MET A 1 17.62 9.17 22.63
CA MET A 1 17.69 7.69 22.58
C MET A 1 16.68 7.08 21.62
N ARG A 2 15.38 6.92 21.94
CA ARG A 2 14.39 6.18 21.09
C ARG A 2 14.40 6.57 19.60
N LEU A 3 14.25 7.87 19.28
CA LEU A 3 14.32 8.39 17.90
C LEU A 3 15.68 8.18 17.23
N GLY A 4 16.76 8.20 18.03
CA GLY A 4 18.13 8.03 17.54
C GLY A 4 18.41 6.62 17.01
N LEU A 5 17.69 5.59 17.50
CA LEU A 5 17.82 4.25 16.93
C LEU A 5 17.19 4.18 15.53
N ALA A 6 16.02 4.80 15.33
CA ALA A 6 15.40 4.89 14.01
C ALA A 6 16.27 5.69 13.02
N LEU A 7 16.79 6.87 13.43
CA LEU A 7 17.75 7.61 12.59
C LEU A 7 19.03 6.83 12.32
N LEU A 8 19.57 6.07 13.29
CA LEU A 8 20.75 5.23 13.08
C LEU A 8 20.48 4.09 12.08
N CYS A 9 19.27 3.51 12.09
CA CYS A 9 18.90 2.48 11.11
C CYS A 9 18.79 3.08 9.71
N VAL A 10 18.14 4.24 9.57
CA VAL A 10 18.05 4.98 8.30
C VAL A 10 19.45 5.41 7.83
N SER A 11 20.32 5.93 8.70
CA SER A 11 21.67 6.38 8.31
C SER A 11 22.62 5.22 8.01
N ALA A 12 22.50 4.08 8.69
CA ALA A 12 23.29 2.88 8.39
C ALA A 12 22.88 2.28 7.04
N LEU A 13 21.58 2.27 6.73
CA LEU A 13 21.06 1.89 5.41
C LEU A 13 21.60 2.86 4.34
N PHE A 14 21.57 4.17 4.60
CA PHE A 14 22.00 5.21 3.66
C PHE A 14 23.52 5.20 3.39
N LEU A 15 24.35 4.99 4.42
CA LEU A 15 25.80 4.81 4.28
C LEU A 15 26.16 3.63 3.37
N PHE A 16 25.33 2.58 3.34
CA PHE A 16 25.53 1.44 2.45
C PHE A 16 25.12 1.75 1.00
N LEU A 17 23.99 2.42 0.77
CA LEU A 17 23.59 2.84 -0.59
C LEU A 17 24.64 3.76 -1.24
N ALA A 18 25.18 4.72 -0.49
CA ALA A 18 26.26 5.59 -0.99
C ALA A 18 27.52 4.80 -1.38
N ALA A 19 27.85 3.74 -0.64
CA ALA A 19 29.00 2.87 -0.95
C ALA A 19 28.78 1.99 -2.19
N THR A 20 27.53 1.62 -2.52
CA THR A 20 27.21 0.92 -3.78
C THR A 20 27.25 1.83 -5.01
N GLU A 21 27.07 3.14 -4.85
CA GLU A 21 27.09 4.11 -5.96
C GLU A 21 28.52 4.50 -6.36
N SER A 22 29.42 4.71 -5.38
CA SER A 22 30.84 5.02 -5.66
C SER A 22 31.62 3.89 -6.35
N ALA A 23 31.14 2.64 -6.27
CA ALA A 23 31.75 1.51 -6.96
C ALA A 23 31.56 1.55 -8.48
N ASN A 24 30.65 2.40 -8.99
CA ASN A 24 30.28 2.48 -10.40
C ASN A 24 31.11 3.51 -11.21
N GLU A 25 31.87 4.39 -10.55
CA GLU A 25 32.62 5.47 -11.22
C GLU A 25 34.00 5.03 -11.76
N SER A 26 34.53 3.86 -11.39
CA SER A 26 35.93 3.51 -11.67
C SER A 26 36.26 3.09 -13.12
N ASP A 27 35.26 2.66 -13.91
CA ASP A 27 35.50 2.02 -15.23
C ASP A 27 34.98 2.81 -16.45
N ALA A 28 34.41 4.02 -16.27
CA ALA A 28 33.60 4.70 -17.30
C ALA A 28 34.10 6.10 -17.72
N ALA A 29 35.40 6.28 -18.01
CA ALA A 29 35.99 7.60 -18.28
C ALA A 29 37.03 7.67 -19.43
N VAL A 30 36.69 7.22 -20.66
CA VAL A 30 37.57 7.40 -21.85
C VAL A 30 36.80 7.79 -23.12
N GLY A 31 36.94 9.07 -23.54
CA GLY A 31 36.72 9.53 -24.93
C GLY A 31 35.29 9.96 -25.32
N ILE A 32 35.06 10.82 -26.33
CA ILE A 32 35.95 11.67 -27.17
C ILE A 32 35.16 12.97 -27.53
N ASN A 33 35.85 14.11 -27.67
CA ASN A 33 35.31 15.37 -28.20
C ASN A 33 35.72 15.59 -29.67
N ALA A 34 34.78 15.99 -30.57
CA ALA A 34 34.99 16.86 -31.75
C ALA A 34 33.74 16.88 -32.69
N THR A 35 33.50 17.83 -33.62
CA THR A 35 33.62 19.32 -33.72
C THR A 35 32.90 19.78 -35.03
N THR A 36 32.81 21.10 -35.30
CA THR A 36 32.71 21.73 -36.65
C THR A 36 31.31 21.67 -37.32
N GLU A 37 30.51 22.76 -37.33
CA GLU A 37 30.46 23.87 -38.33
C GLU A 37 30.14 23.39 -39.77
N SER A 38 29.34 24.04 -40.65
CA SER A 38 29.10 25.48 -40.94
C SER A 38 27.92 25.59 -41.98
N ASN A 39 27.42 26.71 -42.56
CA ASN A 39 27.59 28.18 -42.42
C ASN A 39 26.53 28.95 -43.27
N ILE A 40 26.32 30.27 -43.01
CA ILE A 40 26.03 31.37 -44.00
C ILE A 40 24.64 31.35 -44.75
N THR A 41 23.92 32.45 -45.06
CA THR A 41 24.24 33.90 -45.28
C THR A 41 23.12 34.87 -44.84
N ASN A 42 23.48 36.08 -44.36
CA ASN A 42 22.98 37.45 -44.65
C ASN A 42 21.48 37.82 -44.84
N SER A 43 21.01 39.06 -44.55
CA SER A 43 21.54 40.17 -43.71
C SER A 43 20.59 41.41 -43.68
N SER A 44 20.40 42.05 -42.52
CA SER A 44 20.18 43.51 -42.40
C SER A 44 20.43 44.00 -40.95
N ARG A 45 20.76 45.28 -40.77
CA ARG A 45 20.91 45.98 -39.46
C ARG A 45 19.58 46.70 -39.13
N SER A 46 19.24 47.10 -37.90
CA SER A 46 20.06 47.84 -36.93
C SER A 46 19.43 48.01 -35.53
N LYS A 47 20.29 48.27 -34.52
CA LYS A 47 20.04 48.92 -33.21
C LYS A 47 19.15 48.22 -32.16
N GLU A 48 19.82 47.73 -31.13
CA GLU A 48 19.58 48.00 -29.69
C GLU A 48 18.11 48.19 -29.25
N ASP A 49 17.51 47.11 -28.75
CA ASP A 49 16.30 47.16 -27.92
C ASP A 49 16.67 47.45 -26.45
N SER A 50 16.04 48.44 -25.83
CA SER A 50 16.19 48.70 -24.39
C SER A 50 15.47 47.62 -23.56
N PHE A 51 15.82 47.50 -22.28
CA PHE A 51 15.06 46.65 -21.35
C PHE A 51 13.58 47.08 -21.24
N ALA A 52 13.29 48.36 -21.51
CA ALA A 52 11.92 48.85 -21.68
C ALA A 52 11.26 48.32 -22.96
N ASP A 53 11.93 48.41 -24.13
CA ASP A 53 11.38 47.91 -25.41
C ASP A 53 11.19 46.38 -25.43
N ILE A 54 11.93 45.65 -24.58
CA ILE A 54 11.76 44.21 -24.34
C ILE A 54 10.54 43.94 -23.45
N ILE A 55 10.30 44.77 -22.42
CA ILE A 55 9.11 44.68 -21.57
C ILE A 55 7.85 45.03 -22.35
N ASP A 56 7.86 46.11 -23.15
CA ASP A 56 6.72 46.47 -23.99
C ASP A 56 6.42 45.38 -25.04
N ARG A 57 7.44 44.76 -25.67
CA ARG A 57 7.23 43.60 -26.57
C ARG A 57 6.77 42.33 -25.85
N ALA A 58 7.05 42.18 -24.56
CA ALA A 58 6.52 41.08 -23.77
C ALA A 58 5.06 41.34 -23.38
N LEU A 59 4.73 42.54 -22.94
CA LEU A 59 3.37 42.95 -22.60
C LEU A 59 2.45 42.99 -23.82
N GLU A 60 2.89 43.56 -24.95
CA GLU A 60 2.13 43.56 -26.20
C GLU A 60 1.97 42.14 -26.80
N LYS A 61 2.77 41.17 -26.34
CA LYS A 61 2.63 39.75 -26.69
C LYS A 61 1.80 38.92 -25.69
N GLU A 62 1.70 39.32 -24.42
CA GLU A 62 0.77 38.71 -23.45
C GLU A 62 -0.64 39.30 -23.54
N PHE A 63 -0.80 40.57 -23.95
CA PHE A 63 -2.06 41.32 -23.87
C PHE A 63 -2.64 41.77 -25.22
N ASN A 64 -2.09 41.33 -26.37
CA ASN A 64 -2.62 41.71 -27.69
C ASN A 64 -2.68 40.57 -28.74
N GLU A 65 -3.05 39.36 -28.32
CA GLU A 65 -3.89 38.50 -29.17
C GLU A 65 -5.14 38.09 -28.38
N THR A 66 -6.27 38.73 -28.72
CA THR A 66 -7.61 38.30 -28.28
C THR A 66 -7.97 36.96 -28.93
N ASP A 67 -8.55 36.05 -28.15
CA ASP A 67 -8.68 34.61 -28.41
C ASP A 67 -8.96 34.18 -29.86
N PRO A 68 -8.00 33.49 -30.51
CA PRO A 68 -8.27 32.56 -31.59
C PRO A 68 -8.23 31.11 -31.06
N ASN A 69 -9.38 30.43 -31.14
CA ASN A 69 -9.59 29.00 -30.83
C ASN A 69 -9.91 28.61 -29.36
N GLU A 70 -10.80 29.33 -28.67
CA GLU A 70 -11.90 28.56 -28.04
C GLU A 70 -12.79 28.03 -29.16
N SER A 71 -13.06 26.72 -29.18
CA SER A 71 -13.90 26.10 -30.19
C SER A 71 -15.36 26.53 -30.02
N THR A 72 -15.91 27.21 -31.01
CA THR A 72 -17.27 27.79 -31.00
C THR A 72 -18.33 26.77 -30.58
N ASP A 73 -18.78 26.85 -29.33
CA ASP A 73 -19.89 26.05 -28.82
C ASP A 73 -21.22 26.67 -29.34
N PRO A 74 -21.92 26.02 -30.31
CA PRO A 74 -22.95 26.67 -31.10
C PRO A 74 -24.26 26.93 -30.33
N GLY A 75 -24.32 26.56 -29.04
CA GLY A 75 -25.46 26.73 -28.15
C GLY A 75 -25.44 27.98 -27.26
N SER A 76 -24.42 28.84 -27.35
CA SER A 76 -24.30 30.01 -26.45
C SER A 76 -25.39 31.07 -26.70
N PHE A 77 -26.31 31.19 -25.74
CA PHE A 77 -27.61 31.85 -25.88
C PHE A 77 -27.55 33.35 -26.26
N ASN A 78 -26.46 34.05 -25.96
CA ASN A 78 -26.33 35.49 -26.20
C ASN A 78 -26.08 35.86 -27.67
N ASN A 79 -25.33 35.04 -28.43
CA ASN A 79 -24.93 35.41 -29.79
C ASN A 79 -26.07 35.27 -30.82
N SER A 80 -27.05 34.40 -30.57
CA SER A 80 -28.16 34.12 -31.50
C SER A 80 -29.20 35.24 -31.60
N VAL A 81 -29.17 36.24 -30.70
CA VAL A 81 -30.19 37.30 -30.62
C VAL A 81 -29.72 38.63 -31.22
N ALA A 82 -28.41 38.84 -31.36
CA ALA A 82 -27.85 40.14 -31.76
C ALA A 82 -27.52 40.27 -33.26
N GLY A 83 -27.23 39.17 -33.96
CA GLY A 83 -26.62 39.21 -35.30
C GLY A 83 -27.52 38.85 -36.49
N GLN A 84 -28.65 38.18 -36.28
CA GLN A 84 -29.52 37.70 -37.35
C GLN A 84 -31.00 37.93 -37.02
N GLN A 85 -31.85 38.00 -38.06
CA GLN A 85 -33.29 38.16 -37.91
C GLN A 85 -33.87 36.93 -37.19
N ALA A 86 -34.28 37.10 -35.93
CA ALA A 86 -34.90 36.04 -35.14
C ALA A 86 -36.26 35.64 -35.76
N VAL A 87 -36.28 34.55 -36.52
CA VAL A 87 -37.51 33.95 -37.04
C VAL A 87 -38.23 33.25 -35.89
N LEU A 88 -39.48 33.65 -35.63
CA LEU A 88 -40.33 33.03 -34.63
C LEU A 88 -40.91 31.71 -35.16
N GLU A 89 -40.15 30.63 -35.04
CA GLU A 89 -40.61 29.27 -35.39
C GLU A 89 -41.45 28.65 -34.26
N THR A 90 -42.66 28.17 -34.59
CA THR A 90 -43.63 27.65 -33.60
C THR A 90 -43.36 26.19 -33.26
N VAL A 91 -42.50 25.94 -32.28
CA VAL A 91 -42.12 24.58 -31.85
C VAL A 91 -43.24 23.91 -31.05
N ALA A 92 -43.73 22.76 -31.52
CA ALA A 92 -44.75 21.99 -30.84
C ALA A 92 -44.15 21.10 -29.72
N ARG A 93 -44.73 21.16 -28.52
CA ARG A 93 -44.44 20.19 -27.45
C ARG A 93 -45.43 19.05 -27.51
N PHE A 94 -44.97 17.87 -27.92
CA PHE A 94 -45.79 16.67 -27.84
C PHE A 94 -45.78 16.11 -26.40
N LYS A 95 -46.86 15.43 -26.02
CA LYS A 95 -46.89 14.50 -24.88
C LYS A 95 -47.49 13.21 -25.38
N SER A 96 -46.74 12.12 -25.28
CA SER A 96 -47.32 10.80 -25.53
C SER A 96 -48.42 10.54 -24.51
N LYS A 97 -49.56 10.05 -24.99
CA LYS A 97 -50.61 9.49 -24.14
C LYS A 97 -51.20 8.32 -24.90
N LYS A 98 -50.82 7.11 -24.52
CA LYS A 98 -51.27 5.87 -25.15
C LYS A 98 -51.88 4.97 -24.08
N ASN A 99 -52.97 4.29 -24.43
CA ASN A 99 -53.69 3.44 -23.49
C ASN A 99 -52.90 2.17 -23.17
N GLU A 100 -53.11 1.65 -21.97
CA GLU A 100 -52.60 0.35 -21.55
C GLU A 100 -53.12 -0.76 -22.48
N THR A 101 -52.22 -1.62 -22.95
CA THR A 101 -52.54 -2.98 -23.40
C THR A 101 -51.46 -3.89 -22.87
N LYS A 102 -51.83 -4.88 -22.04
CA LYS A 102 -50.86 -5.81 -21.45
C LYS A 102 -50.39 -6.83 -22.48
N GLU A 103 -49.09 -6.97 -22.63
CA GLU A 103 -48.45 -8.21 -23.09
C GLU A 103 -47.46 -8.68 -22.02
N GLU A 104 -47.45 -9.98 -21.74
CA GLU A 104 -46.64 -10.58 -20.67
C GLU A 104 -45.27 -11.02 -21.24
N LYS A 105 -44.17 -10.40 -20.79
CA LYS A 105 -42.81 -10.95 -20.99
C LYS A 105 -42.53 -11.99 -19.91
N SER A 106 -41.98 -13.15 -20.30
CA SER A 106 -41.65 -14.25 -19.40
C SER A 106 -40.35 -14.01 -18.62
N PHE A 107 -40.37 -14.25 -17.31
CA PHE A 107 -39.21 -14.07 -16.43
C PHE A 107 -38.02 -14.93 -16.83
N GLN A 108 -36.84 -14.32 -17.01
CA GLN A 108 -35.55 -15.00 -16.94
C GLN A 108 -34.71 -14.42 -15.78
N PHE A 109 -33.91 -15.26 -15.13
CA PHE A 109 -33.09 -14.86 -13.98
C PHE A 109 -32.01 -13.81 -14.32
N HIS A 110 -31.68 -13.64 -15.60
CA HIS A 110 -30.64 -12.71 -16.05
C HIS A 110 -31.08 -11.23 -15.99
N ASP A 111 -32.40 -10.97 -16.00
CA ASP A 111 -32.97 -9.61 -15.96
C ASP A 111 -32.92 -9.00 -14.55
N VAL A 112 -32.75 -9.82 -13.50
CA VAL A 112 -32.72 -9.39 -12.09
C VAL A 112 -31.53 -8.45 -11.79
N PHE A 113 -30.46 -8.54 -12.58
CA PHE A 113 -29.25 -7.72 -12.43
C PHE A 113 -29.06 -6.66 -13.53
N ASN A 114 -29.87 -6.70 -14.61
CA ASN A 114 -29.82 -5.73 -15.71
C ASN A 114 -30.90 -4.65 -15.57
N LEU A 115 -30.85 -3.89 -14.48
CA LEU A 115 -31.72 -2.73 -14.25
C LEU A 115 -31.24 -1.49 -15.04
N ASP A 116 -31.30 -1.55 -16.38
CA ASP A 116 -30.91 -0.43 -17.24
C ASP A 116 -31.98 -0.01 -18.27
N ASN A 117 -32.20 1.30 -18.30
CA ASN A 117 -32.84 2.14 -19.34
C ASN A 117 -34.28 1.96 -19.89
N GLU A 118 -34.93 0.78 -20.01
CA GLU A 118 -36.24 0.72 -20.75
C GLU A 118 -37.30 1.71 -20.18
N ASN A 119 -37.48 1.77 -18.85
CA ASN A 119 -38.52 2.57 -18.19
C ASN A 119 -38.29 4.10 -18.18
N ARG A 120 -37.28 4.63 -18.89
CA ARG A 120 -36.95 6.07 -18.89
C ARG A 120 -37.24 6.81 -20.20
N ALA A 121 -37.55 6.08 -21.27
CA ALA A 121 -37.74 6.67 -22.61
C ALA A 121 -39.13 7.30 -22.83
N GLU A 122 -40.20 6.71 -22.28
CA GLU A 122 -41.57 6.91 -22.79
C GLU A 122 -42.23 8.27 -22.49
N ASP A 123 -41.76 9.00 -21.46
CA ASP A 123 -42.39 10.27 -21.00
C ASP A 123 -41.41 11.46 -21.04
N THR A 124 -40.33 11.37 -21.83
CA THR A 124 -39.45 12.52 -22.10
C THR A 124 -40.14 13.52 -23.05
N PRO A 125 -40.29 14.81 -22.68
CA PRO A 125 -40.97 15.77 -23.53
C PRO A 125 -40.07 16.17 -24.71
N THR A 126 -40.34 15.59 -25.88
CA THR A 126 -39.69 15.97 -27.13
C THR A 126 -40.21 17.29 -27.67
N LEU A 127 -39.32 18.02 -28.31
CA LEU A 127 -39.62 19.17 -29.16
C LEU A 127 -39.35 18.77 -30.61
N ILE A 128 -40.26 19.14 -31.52
CA ILE A 128 -40.10 18.89 -32.95
C ILE A 128 -40.08 20.25 -33.66
N ASP A 129 -38.99 20.48 -34.40
CA ASP A 129 -38.78 21.66 -35.24
C ASP A 129 -39.57 21.57 -36.56
N SER A 130 -39.77 22.72 -37.20
CA SER A 130 -40.30 22.93 -38.56
C SER A 130 -39.71 22.03 -39.65
N LYS A 131 -38.54 21.44 -39.42
CA LYS A 131 -37.78 20.57 -40.35
C LYS A 131 -37.76 19.10 -39.88
N ASP A 132 -38.73 18.70 -39.04
CA ASP A 132 -38.87 17.38 -38.40
C ASP A 132 -37.67 16.94 -37.53
N ASN A 133 -36.78 17.86 -37.15
CA ASN A 133 -35.70 17.57 -36.19
C ASN A 133 -36.28 17.34 -34.79
N VAL A 134 -36.01 16.18 -34.20
CA VAL A 134 -36.50 15.79 -32.87
C VAL A 134 -35.44 16.06 -31.81
N PHE A 135 -35.76 16.95 -30.86
CA PHE A 135 -34.88 17.32 -29.75
C PHE A 135 -35.44 16.81 -28.41
N ILE A 136 -34.61 16.08 -27.65
CA ILE A 136 -34.94 15.61 -26.30
C ILE A 136 -34.43 16.65 -25.28
N ILE A 137 -35.31 17.12 -24.39
CA ILE A 137 -34.92 18.06 -23.33
C ILE A 137 -34.12 17.30 -22.26
N SER A 138 -32.79 17.38 -22.33
CA SER A 138 -31.84 16.66 -21.46
C SER A 138 -31.88 17.07 -19.98
N ASN A 139 -32.51 18.21 -19.64
CA ASN A 139 -32.71 18.66 -18.26
C ASN A 139 -34.18 19.05 -17.99
N PRO A 140 -35.04 18.08 -17.62
CA PRO A 140 -36.41 18.35 -17.17
C PRO A 140 -36.40 18.90 -15.73
N LYS A 141 -35.89 20.13 -15.56
CA LYS A 141 -35.74 20.93 -14.31
C LYS A 141 -36.33 20.29 -13.03
N SER A 142 -35.61 19.35 -12.43
CA SER A 142 -35.90 18.93 -11.06
C SER A 142 -35.56 20.09 -10.13
N LYS A 143 -36.54 20.59 -9.36
CA LYS A 143 -36.39 21.77 -8.48
C LYS A 143 -35.53 21.50 -7.23
N TYR A 144 -34.89 20.33 -7.18
CA TYR A 144 -34.15 19.76 -6.07
C TYR A 144 -32.96 18.98 -6.67
N PRO A 145 -31.80 18.94 -5.99
CA PRO A 145 -30.72 18.03 -6.38
C PRO A 145 -31.19 16.59 -6.15
N LEU A 146 -31.44 15.86 -7.23
CA LEU A 146 -31.67 14.42 -7.16
C LEU A 146 -30.32 13.74 -6.88
N LEU A 147 -30.27 12.86 -5.88
CA LEU A 147 -29.11 12.02 -5.63
C LEU A 147 -28.94 11.06 -6.82
N ALA A 148 -27.92 11.31 -7.63
CA ALA A 148 -27.44 10.36 -8.63
C ALA A 148 -26.76 9.19 -7.89
N LEU A 149 -27.54 8.13 -7.64
CA LEU A 149 -27.08 6.95 -6.92
C LEU A 149 -26.43 5.97 -7.89
N ASP A 150 -25.13 5.73 -7.74
CA ASP A 150 -24.46 4.65 -8.48
C ASP A 150 -24.83 3.29 -7.86
N LEU A 151 -25.87 2.67 -8.42
CA LEU A 151 -26.33 1.34 -8.02
C LEU A 151 -25.32 0.24 -8.40
N ARG A 152 -24.43 0.45 -9.38
CA ARG A 152 -23.43 -0.54 -9.79
C ARG A 152 -22.33 -0.62 -8.75
N LEU A 153 -21.77 0.52 -8.32
CA LEU A 153 -20.79 0.57 -7.23
C LEU A 153 -21.33 -0.07 -5.93
N ILE A 154 -22.60 0.19 -5.59
CA ILE A 154 -23.24 -0.40 -4.40
C ILE A 154 -23.39 -1.91 -4.55
N SER A 155 -23.83 -2.40 -5.73
CA SER A 155 -23.94 -3.83 -6.02
C SER A 155 -22.58 -4.53 -5.94
N ASP A 156 -21.56 -3.97 -6.59
CA ASP A 156 -20.20 -4.51 -6.61
C ASP A 156 -19.61 -4.58 -5.19
N LEU A 157 -19.78 -3.52 -4.38
CA LEU A 157 -19.33 -3.50 -2.98
C LEU A 157 -20.06 -4.57 -2.14
N VAL A 158 -21.36 -4.77 -2.34
CA VAL A 158 -22.13 -5.83 -1.67
C VAL A 158 -21.64 -7.21 -2.09
N VAL A 159 -21.41 -7.46 -3.39
CA VAL A 159 -20.86 -8.71 -3.91
C VAL A 159 -19.49 -9.01 -3.29
N VAL A 160 -18.60 -8.02 -3.20
CA VAL A 160 -17.27 -8.16 -2.58
C VAL A 160 -17.36 -8.44 -1.08
N ILE A 161 -18.22 -7.74 -0.32
CA ILE A 161 -18.37 -7.97 1.13
C ILE A 161 -18.98 -9.35 1.43
N VAL A 162 -20.04 -9.74 0.70
CA VAL A 162 -20.72 -11.03 0.91
C VAL A 162 -19.78 -12.18 0.54
N SER A 163 -19.07 -12.08 -0.58
CA SER A 163 -18.13 -13.13 -1.00
C SER A 163 -16.92 -13.23 -0.08
N ALA A 164 -16.33 -12.11 0.35
CA ALA A 164 -15.27 -12.10 1.36
C ALA A 164 -15.76 -12.76 2.67
N THR A 165 -16.98 -12.46 3.11
CA THR A 165 -17.60 -13.10 4.29
C THR A 165 -17.70 -14.62 4.10
N CYS A 166 -18.23 -15.10 2.96
CA CYS A 166 -18.35 -16.53 2.65
C CYS A 166 -16.98 -17.23 2.57
N GLY A 167 -15.99 -16.64 1.90
CA GLY A 167 -14.64 -17.18 1.79
C GLY A 167 -13.92 -17.20 3.14
N GLY A 168 -14.08 -16.15 3.94
CA GLY A 168 -13.57 -16.07 5.30
C GLY A 168 -14.15 -17.15 6.22
N ILE A 169 -15.47 -17.38 6.17
CA ILE A 169 -16.14 -18.46 6.89
C ILE A 169 -15.60 -19.83 6.45
N ALA A 170 -15.51 -20.08 5.13
CA ALA A 170 -15.00 -21.35 4.61
C ALA A 170 -13.56 -21.63 5.08
N PHE A 171 -12.69 -20.61 5.07
CA PHE A 171 -11.31 -20.74 5.55
C PHE A 171 -11.23 -20.89 7.08
N ALA A 172 -12.06 -20.19 7.84
CA ALA A 172 -12.17 -20.39 9.29
C ALA A 172 -12.60 -21.83 9.63
N CYS A 173 -13.60 -22.38 8.93
CA CYS A 173 -14.02 -23.78 9.08
C CYS A 173 -12.93 -24.79 8.68
N ALA A 174 -12.07 -24.45 7.72
CA ALA A 174 -10.89 -25.23 7.35
C ALA A 174 -9.70 -25.05 8.33
N GLY A 175 -9.84 -24.24 9.39
CA GLY A 175 -8.78 -23.91 10.35
C GLY A 175 -7.71 -22.95 9.83
N GLN A 176 -7.87 -22.43 8.61
CA GLN A 176 -6.95 -21.58 7.87
C GLN A 176 -7.07 -20.10 8.29
N PRO A 177 -6.12 -19.23 7.87
CA PRO A 177 -6.23 -17.79 8.09
C PRO A 177 -7.40 -17.17 7.29
N VAL A 178 -8.24 -16.38 7.95
CA VAL A 178 -9.44 -15.75 7.34
C VAL A 178 -9.05 -14.79 6.20
N ILE A 179 -7.91 -14.10 6.36
CA ILE A 179 -7.25 -13.25 5.36
C ILE A 179 -7.13 -13.93 3.99
N THR A 180 -6.76 -15.22 3.98
CA THR A 180 -6.61 -16.01 2.76
C THR A 180 -7.96 -16.30 2.09
N GLY A 181 -9.02 -16.45 2.90
CA GLY A 181 -10.39 -16.60 2.41
C GLY A 181 -10.93 -15.32 1.74
N TYR A 182 -10.61 -14.13 2.28
CA TYR A 182 -10.97 -12.84 1.65
C TYR A 182 -10.34 -12.70 0.26
N LEU A 183 -9.03 -12.95 0.16
CA LEU A 183 -8.29 -12.85 -1.10
C LEU A 183 -8.77 -13.85 -2.16
N LEU A 184 -9.02 -15.10 -1.77
CA LEU A 184 -9.50 -16.12 -2.71
C LEU A 184 -10.96 -15.88 -3.14
N ALA A 185 -11.82 -15.36 -2.26
CA ALA A 185 -13.16 -14.92 -2.65
C ALA A 185 -13.10 -13.81 -3.70
N GLY A 186 -12.23 -12.80 -3.50
CA GLY A 186 -11.98 -11.75 -4.48
C GLY A 186 -11.52 -12.30 -5.84
N SER A 187 -10.57 -13.25 -5.84
CA SER A 187 -10.06 -13.88 -7.07
C SER A 187 -11.12 -14.70 -7.81
N ILE A 188 -12.04 -15.33 -7.07
CA ILE A 188 -13.18 -16.05 -7.66
C ILE A 188 -14.20 -15.08 -8.29
N ILE A 189 -14.41 -13.88 -7.74
CA ILE A 189 -15.47 -12.96 -8.17
C ILE A 189 -15.02 -11.87 -9.15
N GLY A 190 -13.72 -11.53 -9.16
CA GLY A 190 -13.12 -10.63 -10.14
C GLY A 190 -13.12 -11.18 -11.58
N PRO A 191 -12.61 -10.40 -12.55
CA PRO A 191 -12.59 -10.75 -13.97
C PRO A 191 -11.72 -11.97 -14.31
N GLY A 192 -10.96 -12.47 -13.36
CA GLY A 192 -10.20 -13.72 -13.44
C GLY A 192 -10.99 -14.99 -13.10
N GLY A 193 -12.26 -14.87 -12.72
CA GLY A 193 -13.13 -15.97 -12.29
C GLY A 193 -14.55 -15.83 -12.83
N LEU A 194 -15.46 -15.31 -12.00
CA LEU A 194 -16.89 -15.16 -12.31
C LEU A 194 -17.26 -13.79 -12.92
N SER A 195 -16.35 -12.81 -12.93
CA SER A 195 -16.57 -11.47 -13.52
C SER A 195 -17.83 -10.76 -12.97
N CYS A 196 -18.10 -10.89 -11.67
CA CYS A 196 -19.32 -10.39 -11.03
C CYS A 196 -19.23 -8.92 -10.55
N VAL A 197 -18.08 -8.28 -10.77
CA VAL A 197 -17.80 -6.88 -10.42
C VAL A 197 -17.48 -6.12 -11.71
N SER A 198 -18.11 -4.96 -11.91
CA SER A 198 -17.94 -4.14 -13.12
C SER A 198 -16.96 -2.98 -12.89
N GLU A 199 -17.11 -2.25 -11.78
CA GLU A 199 -16.45 -0.98 -11.51
C GLU A 199 -15.20 -1.15 -10.63
N MET A 200 -14.28 -2.01 -11.06
CA MET A 200 -13.09 -2.40 -10.25
C MET A 200 -12.29 -1.21 -9.70
N VAL A 201 -12.09 -0.15 -10.50
CA VAL A 201 -11.33 1.04 -10.08
C VAL A 201 -12.02 1.78 -8.92
N GLN A 202 -13.36 1.82 -8.94
CA GLN A 202 -14.15 2.43 -7.87
C GLN A 202 -14.08 1.59 -6.59
N VAL A 203 -14.21 0.26 -6.73
CA VAL A 203 -14.05 -0.69 -5.61
C VAL A 203 -12.64 -0.59 -5.00
N GLU A 204 -11.58 -0.55 -5.82
CA GLU A 204 -10.20 -0.41 -5.35
C GLU A 204 -9.99 0.93 -4.61
N THR A 205 -10.58 2.03 -5.11
CA THR A 205 -10.54 3.33 -4.45
C THR A 205 -11.19 3.31 -3.05
N VAL A 206 -12.34 2.64 -2.90
CA VAL A 206 -12.97 2.43 -1.58
C VAL A 206 -12.14 1.48 -0.71
N ALA A 207 -11.53 0.47 -1.32
CA ALA A 207 -10.70 -0.51 -0.63
C ALA A 207 -9.35 0.07 -0.15
N GLN A 208 -8.86 1.17 -0.74
CA GLN A 208 -7.64 1.85 -0.30
C GLN A 208 -7.74 2.41 1.14
N PHE A 209 -8.95 2.72 1.62
CA PHE A 209 -9.18 3.03 3.04
C PHE A 209 -8.78 1.88 3.98
N GLY A 210 -8.83 0.63 3.49
CA GLY A 210 -8.32 -0.54 4.22
C GLY A 210 -6.83 -0.47 4.50
N VAL A 211 -6.04 -0.02 3.51
CA VAL A 211 -4.60 0.23 3.71
C VAL A 211 -4.37 1.28 4.79
N ILE A 212 -5.10 2.40 4.70
CA ILE A 212 -4.98 3.53 5.61
C ILE A 212 -5.28 3.10 7.05
N PHE A 213 -6.41 2.43 7.30
CA PHE A 213 -6.76 2.00 8.66
C PHE A 213 -5.90 0.83 9.17
N LEU A 214 -5.44 -0.06 8.30
CA LEU A 214 -4.52 -1.15 8.63
C LEU A 214 -3.15 -0.62 9.10
N LEU A 215 -2.57 0.31 8.35
CA LEU A 215 -1.27 0.93 8.69
C LEU A 215 -1.38 1.88 9.89
N PHE A 216 -2.50 2.60 10.05
CA PHE A 216 -2.77 3.39 11.24
C PHE A 216 -2.83 2.54 12.51
N ALA A 217 -3.55 1.41 12.48
CA ALA A 217 -3.62 0.49 13.61
C ALA A 217 -2.27 -0.16 13.93
N LEU A 218 -1.49 -0.54 12.91
CA LEU A 218 -0.11 -0.98 13.07
C LEU A 218 0.74 0.11 13.78
N GLY A 219 0.57 1.37 13.37
CA GLY A 219 1.18 2.52 14.03
C GLY A 219 0.75 2.71 15.49
N LEU A 220 -0.52 2.44 15.84
CA LEU A 220 -1.00 2.44 17.23
C LEU A 220 -0.40 1.29 18.05
N GLU A 221 -0.26 0.11 17.45
CA GLU A 221 0.32 -1.07 18.10
C GLU A 221 1.84 -0.94 18.34
N PHE A 222 2.53 -0.09 17.57
CA PHE A 222 3.95 0.24 17.73
C PHE A 222 4.23 0.87 19.10
N SER A 223 4.70 0.04 20.03
CA SER A 223 5.00 0.43 21.40
C SER A 223 6.49 0.29 21.70
N ALA A 224 7.17 1.42 21.86
CA ALA A 224 8.60 1.48 22.16
C ALA A 224 8.99 0.95 23.57
N THR A 225 8.01 0.60 24.41
CA THR A 225 8.23 -0.18 25.65
C THR A 225 8.21 -1.67 25.37
N LYS A 226 7.22 -2.19 24.61
CA LYS A 226 7.22 -3.60 24.14
C LYS A 226 8.52 -3.94 23.42
N LEU A 227 8.94 -3.09 22.47
CA LEU A 227 10.17 -3.31 21.69
C LEU A 227 11.46 -3.28 22.54
N ARG A 228 11.47 -2.57 23.69
CA ARG A 228 12.63 -2.52 24.60
C ARG A 228 12.77 -3.80 25.45
N VAL A 229 11.68 -4.52 25.70
CA VAL A 229 11.70 -5.79 26.46
C VAL A 229 12.33 -6.91 25.62
N VAL A 230 12.15 -6.88 24.30
CA VAL A 230 12.76 -7.86 23.40
C VAL A 230 14.24 -7.55 23.16
N ARG A 231 15.07 -8.61 23.23
CA ARG A 231 16.54 -8.51 23.24
C ARG A 231 17.07 -7.81 22.00
N ALA A 232 18.27 -7.24 22.10
CA ALA A 232 18.98 -6.60 20.99
C ALA A 232 19.05 -7.46 19.71
N VAL A 233 19.02 -8.79 19.81
CA VAL A 233 18.96 -9.72 18.67
C VAL A 233 17.67 -9.62 17.86
N ALA A 234 16.50 -9.45 18.50
CA ALA A 234 15.24 -9.30 17.79
C ALA A 234 15.22 -7.99 16.99
N VAL A 235 15.79 -6.92 17.54
CA VAL A 235 15.88 -5.61 16.88
C VAL A 235 16.95 -5.63 15.79
N LEU A 236 18.22 -5.85 16.16
CA LEU A 236 19.35 -5.74 15.25
C LEU A 236 19.38 -6.89 14.23
N GLY A 237 19.04 -8.13 14.64
CA GLY A 237 18.88 -9.25 13.73
C GLY A 237 17.64 -9.11 12.85
N GLY A 238 16.54 -8.59 13.39
CA GLY A 238 15.32 -8.30 12.63
C GLY A 238 15.51 -7.25 11.54
N LEU A 239 16.42 -6.28 11.73
CA LEU A 239 16.86 -5.34 10.71
C LEU A 239 17.89 -5.96 9.76
N LEU A 240 18.87 -6.68 10.30
CA LEU A 240 19.95 -7.30 9.52
C LEU A 240 19.43 -8.32 8.50
N GLN A 241 18.41 -9.12 8.83
CA GLN A 241 17.77 -10.03 7.86
C GLN A 241 17.11 -9.26 6.70
N ILE A 242 16.44 -8.12 6.96
CA ILE A 242 15.75 -7.31 5.94
C ILE A 242 16.79 -6.70 5.01
N PHE A 243 17.86 -6.15 5.60
CA PHE A 243 19.02 -5.63 4.89
C PHE A 243 19.70 -6.70 4.03
N LEU A 244 20.01 -7.88 4.57
CA LEU A 244 20.62 -8.99 3.82
C LEU A 244 19.72 -9.45 2.67
N PHE A 245 18.40 -9.49 2.86
CA PHE A 245 17.45 -9.80 1.80
C PHE A 245 17.45 -8.75 0.69
N MET A 246 17.39 -7.45 1.03
CA MET A 246 17.49 -6.34 0.08
C MET A 246 18.78 -6.41 -0.74
N CYS A 247 19.93 -6.61 -0.08
CA CYS A 247 21.22 -6.74 -0.76
C CYS A 247 21.27 -7.98 -1.67
N MET A 248 20.86 -9.14 -1.18
CA MET A 248 20.90 -10.40 -1.93
C MET A 248 20.00 -10.36 -3.16
N CYS A 249 18.75 -9.90 -3.03
CA CYS A 249 17.84 -9.78 -4.18
C CYS A 249 18.25 -8.66 -5.15
N GLY A 250 18.79 -7.53 -4.64
CA GLY A 250 19.39 -6.49 -5.49
C GLY A 250 20.55 -7.01 -6.34
N ILE A 251 21.47 -7.78 -5.74
CA ILE A 251 22.61 -8.40 -6.41
C ILE A 251 22.14 -9.45 -7.44
N ILE A 252 21.16 -10.30 -7.09
CA ILE A 252 20.59 -11.29 -8.03
C ILE A 252 19.99 -10.60 -9.26
N VAL A 253 19.17 -9.56 -9.07
CA VAL A 253 18.54 -8.83 -10.18
C VAL A 253 19.59 -8.08 -11.02
N LEU A 254 20.64 -7.54 -10.41
CA LEU A 254 21.77 -6.94 -11.13
C LEU A 254 22.48 -7.96 -12.03
N PHE A 255 22.75 -9.18 -11.55
CA PHE A 255 23.31 -10.26 -12.38
C PHE A 255 22.35 -10.74 -13.47
N CYS A 256 21.04 -10.61 -13.28
CA CYS A 256 20.03 -10.85 -14.32
C CYS A 256 19.85 -9.68 -15.30
N GLY A 257 20.58 -8.56 -15.15
CA GLY A 257 20.48 -7.38 -16.00
C GLY A 257 19.24 -6.51 -15.75
N GLY A 258 18.52 -6.72 -14.64
CA GLY A 258 17.37 -5.92 -14.23
C GLY A 258 17.76 -4.67 -13.42
N LYS A 259 16.76 -3.88 -13.03
CA LYS A 259 16.98 -2.66 -12.23
C LYS A 259 17.34 -3.04 -10.78
N PRO A 260 18.42 -2.51 -10.19
CA PRO A 260 18.77 -2.84 -8.81
C PRO A 260 17.72 -2.36 -7.79
N SER A 261 16.99 -1.27 -8.07
CA SER A 261 15.89 -0.80 -7.20
C SER A 261 14.70 -1.77 -7.14
N GLU A 262 14.38 -2.43 -8.25
CA GLU A 262 13.37 -3.51 -8.30
C GLU A 262 13.83 -4.72 -7.48
N GLY A 263 15.10 -5.13 -7.60
CA GLY A 263 15.68 -6.21 -6.79
C GLY A 263 15.74 -5.89 -5.29
N VAL A 264 16.09 -4.66 -4.91
CA VAL A 264 16.05 -4.19 -3.52
C VAL A 264 14.61 -4.19 -2.99
N PHE A 265 13.62 -3.74 -3.78
CA PHE A 265 12.21 -3.85 -3.41
C PHE A 265 11.77 -5.30 -3.21
N VAL A 266 12.10 -6.21 -4.14
CA VAL A 266 11.77 -7.64 -4.03
C VAL A 266 12.37 -8.24 -2.75
N GLY A 267 13.62 -7.91 -2.42
CA GLY A 267 14.24 -8.34 -1.16
C GLY A 267 13.50 -7.81 0.07
N ALA A 268 13.18 -6.52 0.08
CA ALA A 268 12.41 -5.88 1.15
C ALA A 268 11.05 -6.59 1.34
N PHE A 269 10.30 -6.78 0.26
CA PHE A 269 9.00 -7.46 0.20
C PHE A 269 9.06 -8.92 0.70
N LEU A 270 10.00 -9.73 0.20
CA LEU A 270 10.14 -11.14 0.60
C LEU A 270 10.59 -11.30 2.06
N SER A 271 11.31 -10.31 2.61
CA SER A 271 11.76 -10.34 4.01
C SER A 271 10.60 -10.27 5.02
N MET A 272 9.44 -9.71 4.64
CA MET A 272 8.28 -9.52 5.52
C MET A 272 7.57 -10.85 5.79
N SER A 273 7.17 -11.14 7.04
CA SER A 273 6.56 -12.42 7.45
C SER A 273 5.18 -12.22 8.07
N SER A 274 4.39 -13.29 8.19
CA SER A 274 3.00 -13.21 8.68
C SER A 274 2.90 -13.25 10.19
N THR A 275 2.67 -12.11 10.84
CA THR A 275 2.58 -12.03 12.30
C THR A 275 1.36 -12.79 12.84
N ALA A 276 0.17 -12.59 12.26
CA ALA A 276 -1.06 -13.21 12.78
C ALA A 276 -1.02 -14.74 12.74
N VAL A 277 -0.48 -15.31 11.66
CA VAL A 277 -0.43 -16.78 11.47
C VAL A 277 0.64 -17.41 12.37
N VAL A 278 1.82 -16.79 12.47
CA VAL A 278 2.91 -17.32 13.31
C VAL A 278 2.56 -17.25 14.79
N LEU A 279 1.95 -16.16 15.27
CA LEU A 279 1.47 -16.07 16.67
C LEU A 279 0.47 -17.18 17.01
N LYS A 280 -0.49 -17.47 16.13
CA LYS A 280 -1.46 -18.56 16.32
C LYS A 280 -0.76 -19.90 16.56
N PHE A 281 0.23 -20.25 15.74
CA PHE A 281 0.97 -21.50 15.92
C PHE A 281 1.84 -21.52 17.19
N LEU A 282 2.44 -20.40 17.59
CA LEU A 282 3.18 -20.30 18.85
C LEU A 282 2.25 -20.44 20.08
N MET A 283 1.01 -19.94 19.99
CA MET A 283 -0.04 -20.13 21.00
C MET A 283 -0.49 -21.60 21.06
N GLU A 284 -0.86 -22.21 19.94
CA GLU A 284 -1.27 -23.63 19.86
C GLU A 284 -0.20 -24.59 20.38
N LYS A 285 1.08 -24.22 20.27
CA LYS A 285 2.23 -24.99 20.79
C LYS A 285 2.71 -24.55 22.18
N ASN A 286 2.01 -23.65 22.87
CA ASN A 286 2.41 -23.05 24.16
C ASN A 286 3.88 -22.54 24.17
N SER A 287 4.42 -22.20 23.01
CA SER A 287 5.86 -21.96 22.79
C SER A 287 6.23 -20.47 22.78
N ILE A 288 5.25 -19.57 23.01
CA ILE A 288 5.43 -18.12 23.18
C ILE A 288 6.59 -17.79 24.13
N ASN A 289 6.60 -18.44 25.30
CA ASN A 289 7.56 -18.18 26.37
C ASN A 289 8.91 -18.91 26.18
N ALA A 290 9.00 -19.82 25.20
CA ALA A 290 10.23 -20.49 24.87
C ALA A 290 11.20 -19.52 24.17
N LEU A 291 12.50 -19.77 24.32
CA LEU A 291 13.55 -18.86 23.85
C LEU A 291 13.51 -18.62 22.33
N HIS A 292 13.10 -19.61 21.52
CA HIS A 292 12.85 -19.43 20.09
C HIS A 292 11.58 -18.58 19.81
N GLY A 293 10.52 -18.76 20.60
CA GLY A 293 9.26 -18.03 20.43
C GLY A 293 9.42 -16.54 20.73
N GLN A 294 10.12 -16.21 21.81
CA GLN A 294 10.45 -14.82 22.17
C GLN A 294 11.28 -14.10 21.09
N VAL A 295 12.25 -14.78 20.46
CA VAL A 295 13.01 -14.21 19.33
C VAL A 295 12.11 -14.04 18.10
N THR A 296 11.31 -15.05 17.77
CA THR A 296 10.37 -15.02 16.62
C THR A 296 9.39 -13.85 16.74
N ILE A 297 8.71 -13.71 17.88
CA ILE A 297 7.72 -12.64 18.14
C ILE A 297 8.40 -11.26 18.13
N GLY A 298 9.59 -11.13 18.71
CA GLY A 298 10.35 -9.89 18.67
C GLY A 298 10.72 -9.43 17.26
N THR A 299 11.13 -10.38 16.43
CA THR A 299 11.47 -10.12 15.02
C THR A 299 10.23 -9.76 14.20
N LEU A 300 9.08 -10.39 14.45
CA LEU A 300 7.79 -10.03 13.82
C LEU A 300 7.37 -8.61 14.17
N ILE A 301 7.38 -8.23 15.45
CA ILE A 301 7.02 -6.87 15.91
C ILE A 301 7.93 -5.80 15.26
N LEU A 302 9.20 -6.11 15.01
CA LEU A 302 10.06 -5.20 14.24
C LEU A 302 9.76 -5.24 12.73
N GLN A 303 9.48 -6.40 12.13
CA GLN A 303 9.08 -6.48 10.72
C GLN A 303 7.82 -5.65 10.46
N ASP A 304 6.78 -5.78 11.29
CA ASP A 304 5.57 -4.97 11.17
C ASP A 304 5.89 -3.47 11.26
N CYS A 305 6.68 -3.04 12.26
CA CYS A 305 7.17 -1.66 12.35
C CYS A 305 7.98 -1.23 11.10
N ALA A 306 8.73 -2.14 10.48
CA ALA A 306 9.51 -1.87 9.29
C ALA A 306 8.63 -1.70 8.04
N VAL A 307 7.41 -2.25 8.00
CA VAL A 307 6.43 -1.99 6.90
C VAL A 307 6.26 -0.48 6.67
N GLY A 308 6.00 0.29 7.73
CA GLY A 308 5.82 1.74 7.63
C GLY A 308 7.07 2.50 7.19
N LEU A 309 8.26 1.98 7.50
CA LEU A 309 9.54 2.52 7.02
C LEU A 309 9.79 2.14 5.55
N LEU A 310 9.41 0.94 5.12
CA LEU A 310 9.46 0.51 3.71
C LEU A 310 8.56 1.39 2.84
N PHE A 311 7.34 1.74 3.29
CA PHE A 311 6.47 2.69 2.59
C PHE A 311 7.12 4.07 2.38
N ALA A 312 7.92 4.54 3.34
CA ALA A 312 8.70 5.77 3.19
C ALA A 312 9.84 5.66 2.16
N LEU A 313 10.33 4.45 1.90
CA LEU A 313 11.39 4.17 0.93
C LEU A 313 10.85 3.89 -0.49
N LEU A 314 9.57 3.52 -0.68
CA LEU A 314 9.04 3.23 -2.03
C LEU A 314 9.15 4.40 -3.03
N PRO A 315 8.83 5.68 -2.66
CA PRO A 315 9.01 6.82 -3.57
C PRO A 315 10.48 7.13 -3.90
N ILE A 316 11.40 6.67 -3.05
CA ILE A 316 12.85 6.76 -3.25
C ILE A 316 13.26 5.69 -4.27
N LEU A 317 12.91 4.42 -4.05
CA LEU A 317 13.25 3.33 -4.99
C LEU A 317 12.63 3.50 -6.41
N GLY A 318 11.47 4.18 -6.52
CA GLY A 318 10.80 4.48 -7.81
C GLY A 318 11.41 5.64 -8.63
N GLY A 319 12.43 6.33 -8.12
CA GLY A 319 13.06 7.46 -8.83
C GLY A 319 13.66 7.07 -10.19
N THR A 320 13.35 7.83 -11.24
CA THR A 320 13.72 7.48 -12.63
C THR A 320 14.78 8.40 -13.23
N SER A 321 15.70 7.79 -13.99
CA SER A 321 16.67 8.36 -14.95
C SER A 321 17.79 9.29 -14.44
N GLY A 322 19.04 8.88 -14.73
CA GLY A 322 20.28 9.64 -14.54
C GLY A 322 20.84 9.60 -13.13
N VAL A 323 22.16 9.37 -12.96
CA VAL A 323 22.80 9.32 -11.64
C VAL A 323 22.64 10.67 -10.91
N LEU A 324 23.08 11.77 -11.53
CA LEU A 324 23.04 13.10 -10.92
C LEU A 324 21.62 13.57 -10.58
N GLN A 325 20.67 13.37 -11.50
CA GLN A 325 19.27 13.76 -11.30
C GLN A 325 18.52 12.81 -10.35
N GLY A 326 18.89 11.53 -10.35
CA GLY A 326 18.53 10.54 -9.34
C GLY A 326 18.95 11.01 -7.96
N VAL A 327 20.24 11.21 -7.69
CA VAL A 327 20.79 11.68 -6.41
C VAL A 327 20.10 12.95 -5.91
N ILE A 328 19.84 13.93 -6.79
CA ILE A 328 19.10 15.16 -6.44
C ILE A 328 17.65 14.85 -6.04
N SER A 329 16.95 14.01 -6.81
CA SER A 329 15.57 13.58 -6.51
C SER A 329 15.48 12.77 -5.20
N MET A 330 16.42 11.83 -5.00
CA MET A 330 16.54 11.02 -3.78
C MET A 330 16.78 11.91 -2.56
N THR A 331 17.72 12.85 -2.67
CA THR A 331 18.03 13.80 -1.60
C THR A 331 16.81 14.68 -1.28
N LYS A 332 16.08 15.17 -2.29
CA LYS A 332 14.86 15.95 -2.10
C LYS A 332 13.79 15.14 -1.36
N SER A 333 13.50 13.92 -1.80
CA SER A 333 12.51 13.03 -1.17
C SER A 333 12.92 12.63 0.26
N LEU A 334 14.20 12.35 0.50
CA LEU A 334 14.74 12.06 1.83
C LEU A 334 14.65 13.27 2.79
N VAL A 335 15.05 14.45 2.34
CA VAL A 335 14.97 15.69 3.14
C VAL A 335 13.51 16.02 3.49
N LEU A 336 12.61 15.87 2.53
CA LEU A 336 11.17 16.07 2.74
C LEU A 336 10.60 15.04 3.72
N LEU A 337 10.94 13.75 3.57
CA LEU A 337 10.57 12.66 4.49
C LEU A 337 11.06 12.92 5.93
N VAL A 338 12.34 13.25 6.10
CA VAL A 338 12.94 13.52 7.43
C VAL A 338 12.32 14.78 8.06
N THR A 339 12.04 15.81 7.25
CA THR A 339 11.37 17.04 7.71
C THR A 339 9.93 16.76 8.13
N PHE A 340 9.18 15.98 7.36
CA PHE A 340 7.82 15.55 7.70
C PHE A 340 7.79 14.75 9.01
N LEU A 341 8.65 13.74 9.16
CA LEU A 341 8.77 12.95 10.39
C LEU A 341 9.19 13.80 11.60
N ALA A 342 10.07 14.79 11.40
CA ALA A 342 10.46 15.74 12.45
C ALA A 342 9.31 16.64 12.88
N ILE A 343 8.56 17.21 11.93
CA ILE A 343 7.37 18.04 12.19
C ILE A 343 6.31 17.22 12.92
N LEU A 344 6.00 16.01 12.47
CA LEU A 344 5.05 15.13 13.17
C LEU A 344 5.53 14.74 14.57
N THR A 345 6.85 14.56 14.78
CA THR A 345 7.44 14.26 16.10
C THR A 345 7.36 15.46 17.07
N ILE A 346 7.35 16.70 16.56
CA ILE A 346 7.11 17.90 17.36
C ILE A 346 5.61 18.02 17.65
N LEU A 347 4.77 17.86 16.63
CA LEU A 347 3.31 17.99 16.71
C LEU A 347 2.68 16.91 17.63
N SER A 348 3.24 15.70 17.67
CA SER A 348 2.77 14.61 18.53
C SER A 348 2.95 14.89 20.03
N ARG A 349 3.94 15.69 20.43
CA ARG A 349 4.18 16.02 21.85
C ARG A 349 3.25 17.09 22.39
N THR A 350 2.74 17.97 21.52
CA THR A 350 1.97 19.15 21.93
C THR A 350 0.51 19.06 21.51
N CYS A 351 0.24 18.80 20.23
CA CYS A 351 -1.12 18.83 19.68
C CYS A 351 -1.89 17.54 20.01
N VAL A 352 -1.32 16.37 19.76
CA VAL A 352 -2.02 15.08 19.93
C VAL A 352 -2.51 14.82 21.37
N PRO A 353 -1.69 14.94 22.44
CA PRO A 353 -2.17 14.72 23.80
C PRO A 353 -3.15 15.81 24.27
N TRP A 354 -3.12 17.01 23.69
CA TRP A 354 -4.12 18.05 23.95
C TRP A 354 -5.44 17.71 23.25
N PHE A 355 -5.40 17.40 21.96
CA PHE A 355 -6.54 17.03 21.14
C PHE A 355 -7.25 15.79 21.70
N LEU A 356 -6.54 14.71 22.01
CA LEU A 356 -7.13 13.49 22.55
C LEU A 356 -7.72 13.68 23.97
N LYS A 357 -7.14 14.55 24.81
CA LYS A 357 -7.71 14.87 26.13
C LYS A 357 -8.93 15.78 26.01
N LEU A 358 -8.91 16.77 25.12
CA LEU A 358 -10.08 17.60 24.80
C LEU A 358 -11.22 16.73 24.26
N MET A 359 -10.91 15.83 23.32
CA MET A 359 -11.83 14.83 22.79
C MET A 359 -12.49 14.02 23.90
N ILE A 360 -11.71 13.32 24.75
CA ILE A 360 -12.27 12.50 25.84
C ILE A 360 -13.07 13.36 26.83
N SER A 361 -12.63 14.59 27.13
CA SER A 361 -13.38 15.51 28.00
C SER A 361 -14.74 15.95 27.41
N LEU A 362 -14.89 15.95 26.08
CA LEU A 362 -16.16 16.25 25.40
C LEU A 362 -16.99 14.97 25.15
N SER A 363 -16.32 13.84 24.93
CA SER A 363 -16.90 12.52 24.63
C SER A 363 -17.37 11.77 25.90
N SER A 364 -17.62 12.48 27.00
CA SER A 364 -17.88 11.93 28.35
C SER A 364 -19.20 11.12 28.50
N GLN A 365 -19.91 10.86 27.39
CA GLN A 365 -21.13 10.04 27.34
C GLN A 365 -21.21 9.05 26.17
N THR A 366 -20.40 9.21 25.11
CA THR A 366 -20.40 8.29 23.94
C THR A 366 -19.00 8.09 23.39
N ASN A 367 -18.68 6.87 22.93
CA ASN A 367 -17.40 6.57 22.29
C ASN A 367 -17.35 6.98 20.81
N GLU A 368 -18.51 7.19 20.19
CA GLU A 368 -18.69 7.48 18.76
C GLU A 368 -17.91 8.73 18.29
N LEU A 369 -17.96 9.82 19.07
CA LEU A 369 -17.26 11.05 18.72
C LEU A 369 -15.73 10.87 18.80
N TYR A 370 -15.25 10.15 19.80
CA TYR A 370 -13.84 9.80 19.94
C TYR A 370 -13.35 8.90 18.79
N GLN A 371 -14.14 7.89 18.41
CA GLN A 371 -13.86 7.02 17.26
C GLN A 371 -13.80 7.83 15.95
N LEU A 372 -14.82 8.65 15.68
CA LEU A 372 -14.95 9.47 14.47
C LEU A 372 -13.76 10.42 14.29
N ALA A 373 -13.35 11.13 15.34
CA ALA A 373 -12.28 12.10 15.23
C ALA A 373 -10.86 11.50 15.43
N SER A 374 -10.74 10.25 15.91
CA SER A 374 -9.52 9.45 15.70
C SER A 374 -9.35 9.07 14.22
N VAL A 375 -10.43 8.63 13.56
CA VAL A 375 -10.47 8.40 12.11
C VAL A 375 -10.19 9.68 11.33
N ALA A 376 -10.79 10.81 11.70
CA ALA A 376 -10.54 12.10 11.04
C ALA A 376 -9.08 12.56 11.22
N PHE A 377 -8.47 12.35 12.38
CA PHE A 377 -7.04 12.64 12.60
C PHE A 377 -6.14 11.77 11.71
N CYS A 378 -6.41 10.47 11.63
CA CYS A 378 -5.71 9.55 10.72
C CYS A 378 -5.79 10.03 9.26
N LEU A 379 -7.01 10.33 8.78
CA LEU A 379 -7.25 10.77 7.41
C LEU A 379 -6.61 12.13 7.10
N LEU A 380 -6.64 13.08 8.04
CA LEU A 380 -6.02 14.40 7.87
C LEU A 380 -4.49 14.30 7.75
N VAL A 381 -3.84 13.49 8.58
CA VAL A 381 -2.38 13.29 8.50
C VAL A 381 -1.99 12.46 7.27
N ALA A 382 -2.79 11.47 6.88
CA ALA A 382 -2.62 10.74 5.62
C ALA A 382 -2.70 11.68 4.40
N TRP A 383 -3.74 12.52 4.32
CA TRP A 383 -3.93 13.50 3.26
C TRP A 383 -2.82 14.56 3.24
N CYS A 384 -2.34 15.01 4.40
CA CYS A 384 -1.19 15.90 4.51
C CYS A 384 0.10 15.26 3.94
N SER A 385 0.35 13.99 4.25
CA SER A 385 1.49 13.22 3.71
C SER A 385 1.42 13.06 2.19
N ASP A 386 0.23 12.81 1.65
CA ASP A 386 -0.02 12.71 0.21
C ASP A 386 0.17 14.06 -0.51
N LYS A 387 -0.33 15.17 0.06
CA LYS A 387 -0.09 16.53 -0.44
C LYS A 387 1.37 16.96 -0.41
N LEU A 388 2.21 16.30 0.38
CA LEU A 388 3.66 16.49 0.41
C LEU A 388 4.41 15.54 -0.56
N GLY A 389 3.70 14.69 -1.31
CA GLY A 389 4.29 13.78 -2.30
C GLY A 389 4.93 12.52 -1.72
N LEU A 390 4.55 12.13 -0.48
CA LEU A 390 5.04 10.90 0.16
C LEU A 390 4.11 9.71 -0.12
N SER A 391 3.06 9.56 0.69
CA SER A 391 2.03 8.52 0.58
C SER A 391 0.96 8.67 1.66
N LEU A 392 -0.28 8.28 1.37
CA LEU A 392 -1.36 8.12 2.36
C LEU A 392 -0.99 7.05 3.40
N GLU A 393 -0.30 6.02 2.92
CA GLU A 393 0.21 4.85 3.62
C GLU A 393 1.22 5.24 4.72
N LEU A 394 2.21 6.08 4.40
CA LEU A 394 3.14 6.62 5.41
C LEU A 394 2.44 7.55 6.39
N GLY A 395 1.55 8.43 5.91
CA GLY A 395 0.89 9.41 6.77
C GLY A 395 -0.05 8.76 7.81
N SER A 396 -0.78 7.72 7.40
CA SER A 396 -1.63 6.94 8.31
C SER A 396 -0.82 6.14 9.34
N PHE A 397 0.26 5.46 8.92
CA PHE A 397 1.20 4.83 9.85
C PHE A 397 1.79 5.84 10.85
N ALA A 398 2.25 6.99 10.36
CA ALA A 398 2.81 8.04 11.21
C ALA A 398 1.77 8.59 12.19
N ALA A 399 0.51 8.79 11.77
CA ALA A 399 -0.58 9.21 12.65
C ALA A 399 -0.82 8.21 13.80
N GLY A 400 -0.76 6.91 13.51
CA GLY A 400 -0.82 5.85 14.52
C GLY A 400 0.34 5.97 15.52
N VAL A 401 1.57 6.10 15.02
CA VAL A 401 2.78 6.27 15.86
C VAL A 401 2.75 7.55 16.69
N MET A 402 2.15 8.64 16.20
CA MET A 402 1.95 9.86 16.98
C MET A 402 1.07 9.59 18.21
N ILE A 403 -0.04 8.87 18.03
CA ILE A 403 -0.96 8.50 19.12
C ILE A 403 -0.35 7.43 20.03
N SER A 404 0.45 6.49 19.50
CA SER A 404 1.09 5.42 20.29
C SER A 404 2.10 5.91 21.34
N THR A 405 2.51 7.18 21.26
CA THR A 405 3.30 7.85 22.31
C THR A 405 2.48 8.33 23.51
N THR A 406 1.15 8.22 23.46
CA THR A 406 0.22 8.65 24.53
C THR A 406 -0.38 7.45 25.26
N ASP A 407 -0.78 7.65 26.52
CA ASP A 407 -1.39 6.61 27.37
C ASP A 407 -2.75 6.10 26.85
N LEU A 408 -3.32 6.75 25.83
CA LEU A 408 -4.63 6.46 25.24
C LEU A 408 -4.57 5.45 24.09
N ALA A 409 -3.38 5.06 23.64
CA ALA A 409 -3.17 4.27 22.42
C ALA A 409 -3.99 2.97 22.34
N GLN A 410 -4.16 2.26 23.46
CA GLN A 410 -4.96 1.04 23.52
C GLN A 410 -6.45 1.32 23.31
N HIS A 411 -6.99 2.36 23.96
CA HIS A 411 -8.38 2.79 23.73
C HIS A 411 -8.59 3.28 22.30
N THR A 412 -7.62 3.96 21.69
CA THR A 412 -7.69 4.31 20.26
C THR A 412 -7.76 3.07 19.36
N LEU A 413 -6.96 2.04 19.67
CA LEU A 413 -6.91 0.80 18.90
C LEU A 413 -8.22 0.03 18.99
N GLU A 414 -8.77 -0.15 20.20
CA GLU A 414 -10.05 -0.82 20.44
C GLU A 414 -11.21 -0.17 19.67
N GLN A 415 -11.23 1.17 19.58
CA GLN A 415 -12.27 1.90 18.85
C GLN A 415 -12.10 1.84 17.32
N VAL A 416 -10.87 1.74 16.80
CA VAL A 416 -10.61 1.72 15.35
C VAL A 416 -10.48 0.29 14.78
N GLU A 417 -10.26 -0.72 15.62
CA GLU A 417 -10.22 -2.14 15.23
C GLU A 417 -11.43 -2.62 14.41
N PRO A 418 -12.70 -2.29 14.73
CA PRO A 418 -13.84 -2.69 13.90
C PRO A 418 -13.77 -2.11 12.47
N ILE A 419 -13.36 -0.85 12.34
CA ILE A 419 -13.22 -0.14 11.07
C ILE A 419 -12.05 -0.72 10.27
N ARG A 420 -10.90 -0.92 10.93
CA ARG A 420 -9.72 -1.62 10.38
C ARG A 420 -10.11 -2.98 9.81
N ASN A 421 -10.79 -3.80 10.59
CA ASN A 421 -11.11 -5.19 10.21
C ASN A 421 -12.07 -5.24 9.01
N PHE A 422 -13.07 -4.36 8.96
CA PHE A 422 -13.99 -4.26 7.82
C PHE A 422 -13.29 -3.81 6.54
N PHE A 423 -12.58 -2.68 6.56
CA PHE A 423 -11.91 -2.17 5.37
C PHE A 423 -10.69 -3.03 4.95
N ALA A 424 -10.01 -3.73 5.87
CA ALA A 424 -8.97 -4.68 5.52
C ALA A 424 -9.53 -5.91 4.76
N ALA A 425 -10.74 -6.38 5.11
CA ALA A 425 -11.41 -7.45 4.35
C ALA A 425 -11.76 -6.99 2.92
N LEU A 426 -12.27 -5.76 2.77
CA LEU A 426 -12.46 -5.12 1.45
C LEU A 426 -11.16 -5.02 0.67
N PHE A 427 -10.06 -4.57 1.29
CA PHE A 427 -8.75 -4.46 0.65
C PHE A 427 -8.20 -5.79 0.16
N LEU A 428 -8.22 -6.82 1.01
CA LEU A 428 -7.76 -8.16 0.67
C LEU A 428 -8.60 -8.81 -0.45
N ALA A 429 -9.92 -8.60 -0.44
CA ALA A 429 -10.79 -9.05 -1.53
C ALA A 429 -10.56 -8.26 -2.82
N SER A 430 -10.33 -6.94 -2.76
CA SER A 430 -10.03 -6.10 -3.91
C SER A 430 -8.72 -6.49 -4.60
N ILE A 431 -7.65 -6.74 -3.82
CA ILE A 431 -6.41 -7.34 -4.34
C ILE A 431 -6.69 -8.72 -4.97
N GLY A 432 -7.55 -9.51 -4.33
CA GLY A 432 -8.02 -10.79 -4.85
C GLY A 432 -8.54 -10.69 -6.28
N MET A 433 -9.35 -9.67 -6.60
CA MET A 433 -9.92 -9.49 -7.94
C MET A 433 -8.86 -9.33 -9.05
N LEU A 434 -7.67 -8.82 -8.72
CA LEU A 434 -6.53 -8.68 -9.63
C LEU A 434 -5.81 -10.02 -9.90
N ILE A 435 -6.09 -11.07 -9.11
CA ILE A 435 -5.50 -12.40 -9.27
C ILE A 435 -6.34 -13.21 -10.26
N HIS A 436 -5.83 -13.38 -11.48
CA HIS A 436 -6.44 -14.30 -12.44
C HIS A 436 -6.28 -15.77 -12.01
N VAL A 437 -7.39 -16.44 -11.67
CA VAL A 437 -7.39 -17.86 -11.25
C VAL A 437 -6.74 -18.75 -12.30
N HIS A 438 -6.98 -18.47 -13.59
CA HIS A 438 -6.39 -19.22 -14.71
C HIS A 438 -4.85 -19.10 -14.77
N PHE A 439 -4.29 -17.92 -14.49
CA PHE A 439 -2.83 -17.73 -14.39
C PHE A 439 -2.26 -18.54 -13.21
N LEU A 440 -2.94 -18.50 -12.07
CA LEU A 440 -2.53 -19.20 -10.85
C LEU A 440 -2.54 -20.73 -11.04
N TRP A 441 -3.47 -21.26 -11.83
CA TRP A 441 -3.55 -22.68 -12.17
C TRP A 441 -2.52 -23.11 -13.22
N ASN A 442 -2.36 -22.33 -14.29
CA ASN A 442 -1.43 -22.65 -15.40
C ASN A 442 0.04 -22.57 -14.98
N HIS A 443 0.38 -21.78 -13.96
CA HIS A 443 1.74 -21.57 -13.46
C HIS A 443 1.91 -22.04 -12.01
N VAL A 444 1.07 -22.98 -11.55
CA VAL A 444 1.12 -23.52 -10.18
C VAL A 444 2.47 -24.17 -9.85
N ASP A 445 3.16 -24.69 -10.87
CA ASP A 445 4.52 -25.25 -10.79
C ASP A 445 5.58 -24.17 -10.51
N ILE A 446 5.56 -23.07 -11.27
CA ILE A 446 6.47 -21.92 -11.09
C ILE A 446 6.20 -21.25 -9.73
N LEU A 447 4.92 -21.08 -9.37
CA LEU A 447 4.51 -20.49 -8.11
C LEU A 447 4.89 -21.36 -6.91
N LEU A 448 4.73 -22.68 -6.99
CA LEU A 448 5.15 -23.60 -5.94
C LEU A 448 6.69 -23.63 -5.82
N ALA A 449 7.41 -23.61 -6.94
CA ALA A 449 8.87 -23.51 -6.95
C ALA A 449 9.34 -22.18 -6.31
N ALA A 450 8.68 -21.06 -6.62
CA ALA A 450 8.97 -19.76 -6.02
C ALA A 450 8.69 -19.75 -4.50
N VAL A 451 7.56 -20.30 -4.05
CA VAL A 451 7.24 -20.43 -2.61
C VAL A 451 8.27 -21.30 -1.89
N LEU A 452 8.66 -22.44 -2.45
CA LEU A 452 9.69 -23.31 -1.87
C LEU A 452 11.06 -22.61 -1.82
N LEU A 453 11.44 -21.90 -2.88
CA LEU A 453 12.68 -21.13 -2.95
C LEU A 453 12.71 -20.03 -1.87
N VAL A 454 11.64 -19.25 -1.72
CA VAL A 454 11.51 -18.23 -0.68
C VAL A 454 11.61 -18.86 0.71
N ILE A 455 10.88 -19.94 0.97
CA ILE A 455 10.91 -20.65 2.28
C ILE A 455 12.32 -21.12 2.61
N VAL A 456 13.04 -21.74 1.66
CA VAL A 456 14.40 -22.23 1.87
C VAL A 456 15.38 -21.08 2.09
N ILE A 457 15.40 -20.07 1.22
CA ILE A 457 16.30 -18.91 1.34
C ILE A 457 16.04 -18.15 2.64
N LYS A 458 14.77 -17.91 3.00
CA LYS A 458 14.40 -17.17 4.21
C LYS A 458 14.74 -17.96 5.47
N THR A 459 14.52 -19.27 5.48
CA THR A 459 15.01 -20.14 6.55
C THR A 459 16.53 -20.01 6.71
N ILE A 460 17.31 -20.05 5.61
CA ILE A 460 18.78 -19.97 5.65
C ILE A 460 19.28 -18.60 6.15
N VAL A 461 18.76 -17.50 5.60
CA VAL A 461 19.18 -16.13 5.99
C VAL A 461 18.85 -15.87 7.46
N VAL A 462 17.61 -16.13 7.89
CA VAL A 462 17.17 -15.91 9.27
C VAL A 462 17.92 -16.83 10.24
N ALA A 463 18.09 -18.12 9.92
CA ALA A 463 18.87 -19.03 10.75
C ALA A 463 20.33 -18.58 10.89
N THR A 464 20.96 -18.10 9.81
CA THR A 464 22.33 -17.60 9.81
C THR A 464 22.47 -16.34 10.68
N VAL A 465 21.54 -15.39 10.56
CA VAL A 465 21.49 -14.20 11.42
C VAL A 465 21.35 -14.59 12.89
N VAL A 466 20.35 -15.42 13.24
CA VAL A 466 20.09 -15.85 14.63
C VAL A 466 21.28 -16.62 15.21
N LYS A 467 21.97 -17.43 14.40
CA LYS A 467 23.21 -18.13 14.79
C LYS A 467 24.39 -17.18 15.00
N GLY A 468 24.51 -16.12 14.19
CA GLY A 468 25.52 -15.07 14.36
C GLY A 468 25.42 -14.34 15.71
N PHE A 469 24.23 -14.29 16.31
CA PHE A 469 24.01 -13.79 17.67
C PHE A 469 24.22 -14.83 18.78
N GLY A 470 24.85 -15.98 18.48
CA GLY A 470 25.28 -16.97 19.48
C GLY A 470 24.21 -17.98 19.91
N TYR A 471 23.06 -18.05 19.23
CA TYR A 471 22.05 -19.07 19.52
C TYR A 471 22.37 -20.43 18.89
N ASN A 472 21.97 -21.51 19.58
CA ASN A 472 22.16 -22.91 19.14
C ASN A 472 21.49 -23.17 17.76
N ASN A 473 22.10 -24.02 16.93
CA ASN A 473 21.59 -24.48 15.64
C ASN A 473 20.09 -24.86 15.68
N LYS A 474 19.66 -25.56 16.74
CA LYS A 474 18.27 -26.02 16.94
C LYS A 474 17.28 -24.85 17.02
N THR A 475 17.64 -23.83 17.81
CA THR A 475 16.89 -22.57 17.96
C THR A 475 16.93 -21.75 16.69
N SER A 476 18.11 -21.61 16.08
CA SER A 476 18.36 -20.86 14.84
C SER A 476 17.50 -21.38 13.67
N LEU A 477 17.46 -22.70 13.45
CA LEU A 477 16.62 -23.32 12.42
C LEU A 477 15.12 -23.14 12.71
N LEU A 478 14.70 -23.32 13.97
CA LEU A 478 13.30 -23.20 14.38
C LEU A 478 12.76 -21.78 14.21
N VAL A 479 13.54 -20.75 14.56
CA VAL A 479 13.20 -19.34 14.25
C VAL A 479 13.17 -19.12 12.74
N GLY A 480 14.16 -19.64 12.00
CA GLY A 480 14.21 -19.53 10.54
C GLY A 480 12.96 -20.09 9.84
N MET A 481 12.55 -21.31 10.17
CA MET A 481 11.33 -21.92 9.61
C MET A 481 10.04 -21.23 10.08
N SER A 482 10.03 -20.64 11.27
CA SER A 482 8.86 -19.92 11.81
C SER A 482 8.66 -18.52 11.21
N LEU A 483 9.66 -17.99 10.48
CA LEU A 483 9.61 -16.72 9.76
C LEU A 483 9.71 -16.89 8.23
N ALA A 484 9.72 -18.12 7.73
CA ALA A 484 10.03 -18.42 6.33
C ALA A 484 8.94 -18.03 5.32
N GLN A 485 7.76 -17.64 5.79
CA GLN A 485 6.58 -17.34 4.98
C GLN A 485 6.47 -15.83 4.70
N ILE A 486 5.70 -15.44 3.67
CA ILE A 486 5.49 -14.04 3.31
C ILE A 486 4.28 -13.48 4.10
N GLY A 487 4.38 -12.24 4.59
CA GLY A 487 3.34 -11.60 5.40
C GLY A 487 2.18 -10.98 4.62
N GLU A 488 1.02 -10.87 5.28
CA GLU A 488 -0.19 -10.22 4.76
C GLU A 488 0.04 -8.75 4.36
N PHE A 489 0.89 -8.02 5.08
CA PHE A 489 1.29 -6.65 4.75
C PHE A 489 2.11 -6.53 3.45
N ALA A 490 2.67 -7.64 2.95
CA ALA A 490 3.42 -7.64 1.70
C ALA A 490 2.53 -7.32 0.49
N PHE A 491 1.25 -7.72 0.50
CA PHE A 491 0.30 -7.34 -0.54
C PHE A 491 0.12 -5.81 -0.64
N VAL A 492 0.10 -5.13 0.51
CA VAL A 492 0.00 -3.67 0.61
C VAL A 492 1.21 -3.00 -0.04
N LEU A 493 2.42 -3.48 0.31
CA LEU A 493 3.68 -2.98 -0.24
C LEU A 493 3.78 -3.22 -1.76
N LEU A 494 3.32 -4.37 -2.24
CA LEU A 494 3.34 -4.75 -3.65
C LEU A 494 2.34 -3.94 -4.50
N SER A 495 1.13 -3.71 -3.99
CA SER A 495 0.15 -2.80 -4.62
C SER A 495 0.76 -1.39 -4.78
N ARG A 496 1.35 -0.82 -3.72
CA ARG A 496 1.95 0.53 -3.80
C ARG A 496 3.20 0.58 -4.69
N ALA A 497 4.02 -0.48 -4.74
CA ALA A 497 5.16 -0.55 -5.64
C ALA A 497 4.74 -0.64 -7.12
N SER A 498 3.65 -1.36 -7.42
CA SER A 498 3.04 -1.38 -8.76
C SER A 498 2.53 0.00 -9.17
N ASN A 499 1.84 0.71 -8.26
CA ASN A 499 1.34 2.07 -8.48
C ASN A 499 2.46 3.14 -8.58
N LEU A 500 3.71 2.78 -8.28
CA LEU A 500 4.91 3.61 -8.50
C LEU A 500 5.74 3.12 -9.70
N HIS A 501 5.24 2.17 -10.51
CA HIS A 501 5.93 1.53 -11.63
C HIS A 501 7.32 0.95 -11.29
N LEU A 502 7.52 0.56 -10.02
CA LEU A 502 8.77 -0.02 -9.50
C LEU A 502 8.90 -1.51 -9.83
N VAL A 503 7.81 -2.16 -10.22
CA VAL A 503 7.71 -3.61 -10.50
C VAL A 503 7.00 -3.80 -11.85
N GLU A 504 7.57 -4.57 -12.78
CA GLU A 504 6.86 -4.90 -14.03
C GLU A 504 5.63 -5.80 -13.76
N GLY A 505 4.53 -5.62 -14.50
CA GLY A 505 3.28 -6.36 -14.30
C GLY A 505 3.42 -7.90 -14.25
N LYS A 506 4.36 -8.49 -15.00
CA LYS A 506 4.65 -9.94 -14.92
C LYS A 506 5.21 -10.33 -13.54
N LEU A 507 6.12 -9.53 -13.00
CA LEU A 507 6.70 -9.74 -11.67
C LEU A 507 5.67 -9.44 -10.58
N TYR A 508 4.81 -8.43 -10.77
CA TYR A 508 3.67 -8.17 -9.88
C TYR A 508 2.76 -9.40 -9.74
N LEU A 509 2.27 -9.99 -10.85
CA LEU A 509 1.47 -11.22 -10.81
C LEU A 509 2.21 -12.39 -10.14
N LEU A 510 3.51 -12.56 -10.40
CA LEU A 510 4.32 -13.63 -9.82
C LEU A 510 4.47 -13.47 -8.30
N LEU A 511 4.83 -12.28 -7.80
CA LEU A 511 4.99 -11.99 -6.38
C LEU A 511 3.65 -12.06 -5.62
N LEU A 512 2.57 -11.59 -6.27
CA LEU A 512 1.21 -11.62 -5.75
C LEU A 512 0.73 -13.07 -5.55
N GLY A 513 0.85 -13.90 -6.60
CA GLY A 513 0.52 -15.33 -6.54
C GLY A 513 1.42 -16.10 -5.54
N THR A 514 2.72 -15.79 -5.50
CA THR A 514 3.67 -16.40 -4.55
C THR A 514 3.28 -16.09 -3.10
N THR A 515 2.82 -14.87 -2.79
CA THR A 515 2.38 -14.49 -1.44
C THR A 515 1.07 -15.18 -1.07
N ALA A 516 0.09 -15.21 -1.97
CA ALA A 516 -1.17 -15.94 -1.75
C ALA A 516 -0.91 -17.43 -1.47
N LEU A 517 -0.06 -18.08 -2.29
CA LEU A 517 0.30 -19.49 -2.12
C LEU A 517 1.17 -19.73 -0.88
N SER A 518 2.03 -18.78 -0.48
CA SER A 518 2.81 -18.83 0.76
C SER A 518 1.89 -18.85 1.99
N LEU A 519 0.85 -18.01 2.04
CA LEU A 519 -0.13 -18.01 3.12
C LEU A 519 -0.94 -19.32 3.18
N VAL A 520 -1.42 -19.82 2.03
CA VAL A 520 -2.12 -21.12 1.94
C VAL A 520 -1.25 -22.29 2.42
N THR A 521 0.05 -22.29 2.08
CA THR A 521 0.99 -23.36 2.46
C THR A 521 1.56 -23.20 3.87
N THR A 522 1.38 -22.05 4.53
CA THR A 522 1.96 -21.76 5.85
C THR A 522 1.62 -22.83 6.92
N PRO A 523 0.36 -23.27 7.09
CA PRO A 523 0.02 -24.33 8.05
C PRO A 523 0.63 -25.70 7.73
N LEU A 524 0.98 -25.97 6.47
CA LEU A 524 1.67 -27.20 6.07
C LEU A 524 3.14 -27.13 6.49
N LEU A 525 3.79 -25.98 6.32
CA LEU A 525 5.16 -25.77 6.79
C LEU A 525 5.26 -25.91 8.32
N PHE A 526 4.31 -25.36 9.09
CA PHE A 526 4.27 -25.54 10.54
C PHE A 526 4.06 -27.00 10.99
N LYS A 527 3.35 -27.82 10.21
CA LYS A 527 3.27 -29.28 10.42
C LYS A 527 4.57 -30.00 10.08
N LEU A 528 5.39 -29.46 9.17
CA LEU A 528 6.64 -30.06 8.71
C LEU A 528 7.83 -29.78 9.65
N ILE A 529 7.86 -28.64 10.36
CA ILE A 529 8.89 -28.26 11.35
C ILE A 529 9.37 -29.42 12.25
N PRO A 530 8.51 -30.17 12.97
CA PRO A 530 8.96 -31.25 13.85
C PRO A 530 9.63 -32.40 13.09
N ALA A 531 9.22 -32.70 11.85
CA ALA A 531 9.84 -33.71 11.02
C ALA A 531 11.24 -33.28 10.54
N VAL A 532 11.42 -32.00 10.18
CA VAL A 532 12.73 -31.43 9.82
C VAL A 532 13.68 -31.42 11.02
N ILE A 533 13.19 -31.08 12.22
CA ILE A 533 14.00 -31.17 13.46
C ILE A 533 14.41 -32.62 13.75
N HIS A 534 13.50 -33.58 13.64
CA HIS A 534 13.82 -35.00 13.82
C HIS A 534 14.87 -35.50 12.80
N LEU A 535 14.76 -35.08 11.54
CA LEU A 535 15.75 -35.36 10.51
C LEU A 535 17.11 -34.70 10.81
N GLY A 536 17.13 -33.46 11.32
CA GLY A 536 18.36 -32.79 11.75
C GLY A 536 19.04 -33.45 12.97
N VAL A 537 18.26 -34.03 13.89
CA VAL A 537 18.79 -34.88 14.98
C VAL A 537 19.41 -36.16 14.39
N LEU A 538 18.73 -36.84 13.47
CA LEU A 538 19.23 -38.04 12.80
C LEU A 538 20.55 -37.78 12.05
N LEU A 539 20.63 -36.63 11.36
CA LEU A 539 21.82 -36.15 10.65
C LEU A 539 22.92 -35.56 11.56
N ARG A 540 22.75 -35.59 12.89
CA ARG A 540 23.67 -35.02 13.90
C ARG A 540 23.99 -33.54 13.71
N TRP A 541 23.07 -32.76 13.12
CA TRP A 541 23.22 -31.30 12.98
C TRP A 541 23.09 -30.54 14.32
N PHE A 542 22.57 -31.23 15.33
CA PHE A 542 22.47 -30.74 16.71
C PHE A 542 23.31 -31.64 17.63
N PRO A 543 24.06 -31.08 18.60
CA PRO A 543 24.60 -31.89 19.69
C PRO A 543 23.44 -32.53 20.49
N PRO A 544 23.67 -33.69 21.14
CA PRO A 544 22.66 -34.29 22.01
C PRO A 544 22.29 -33.32 23.14
N ASP A 545 21.00 -33.25 23.47
CA ASP A 545 20.43 -32.21 24.34
C ASP A 545 21.05 -32.21 25.75
N SER A 546 21.88 -31.20 26.04
CA SER A 546 22.44 -30.93 27.37
C SER A 546 21.41 -30.22 28.25
N PRO A 547 21.03 -30.76 29.44
CA PRO A 547 19.88 -30.27 30.20
C PRO A 547 20.16 -29.02 31.06
N SER A 548 20.58 -27.91 30.44
CA SER A 548 20.58 -26.57 31.04
C SER A 548 20.74 -25.45 30.01
N GLU A 549 19.66 -24.73 29.67
CA GLU A 549 19.75 -23.43 29.00
C GLU A 549 20.19 -22.35 30.00
N HIS A 550 21.49 -22.22 30.23
CA HIS A 550 22.07 -21.06 30.91
C HIS A 550 22.47 -19.97 29.91
N LEU A 551 22.20 -18.72 30.29
CA LEU A 551 22.64 -17.54 29.55
C LEU A 551 24.18 -17.49 29.57
N PRO A 552 24.88 -17.19 28.46
CA PRO A 552 26.33 -16.99 28.49
C PRO A 552 26.67 -15.80 29.41
N ASP A 553 27.65 -15.98 30.31
CA ASP A 553 27.84 -15.12 31.48
C ASP A 553 28.06 -13.63 31.16
N GLY A 554 28.71 -13.30 30.04
CA GLY A 554 28.87 -11.91 29.59
C GLY A 554 27.53 -11.19 29.34
N LEU A 555 26.49 -11.93 28.97
CA LEU A 555 25.12 -11.42 28.78
C LEU A 555 24.35 -11.39 30.12
N LEU A 556 24.73 -12.23 31.08
CA LEU A 556 24.20 -12.27 32.44
C LEU A 556 24.60 -11.02 33.26
N ILE A 557 25.79 -10.46 32.99
CA ILE A 557 26.22 -9.15 33.54
C ILE A 557 25.27 -8.02 33.09
N LEU A 558 24.99 -7.93 31.78
CA LEU A 558 24.00 -6.98 31.22
C LEU A 558 22.58 -7.22 31.74
N TRP A 559 22.22 -8.48 32.01
CA TRP A 559 20.92 -8.84 32.56
C TRP A 559 20.77 -8.36 34.02
N ARG A 560 21.84 -8.43 34.82
CA ARG A 560 21.83 -7.98 36.22
C ARG A 560 21.80 -6.46 36.37
N THR A 561 22.51 -5.70 35.53
CA THR A 561 22.48 -4.23 35.59
C THR A 561 21.11 -3.67 35.22
N GLY A 562 20.54 -4.09 34.08
CA GLY A 562 19.21 -3.64 33.64
C GLY A 562 18.08 -4.00 34.61
N ALA A 563 18.24 -5.10 35.37
CA ALA A 563 17.28 -5.50 36.41
C ALA A 563 17.34 -4.65 37.69
N GLN A 564 18.44 -3.93 37.96
CA GLN A 564 18.52 -3.01 39.11
C GLN A 564 17.95 -1.63 38.78
N GLU A 565 18.15 -1.10 37.58
CA GLU A 565 17.60 0.21 37.18
C GLU A 565 16.06 0.21 37.18
N CYS A 566 15.40 -0.92 36.91
CA CYS A 566 13.95 -1.06 37.04
C CYS A 566 13.42 -1.25 38.48
N LYS A 567 14.26 -1.04 39.51
CA LYS A 567 13.83 -1.00 40.93
C LYS A 567 14.21 0.31 41.66
N GLY A 568 14.66 1.33 40.93
CA GLY A 568 15.00 2.64 41.49
C GLY A 568 14.81 3.75 40.45
N GLY A 569 13.55 4.09 40.17
CA GLY A 569 13.13 5.15 39.23
C GLY A 569 11.63 5.32 39.22
#